data_AF-A0A9Q3PWT1-F1
#
_entry.id   AF-A0A9Q3PWT1-F1
#
_cell.length_a   1.000
_cell.length_b   1.000
_cell.length_c   1.000
_cell.angle_alpha   90.00
_cell.angle_beta   90.00
_cell.angle_gamma   90.00
#
_symmetry.space_group_name_H-M   'P 1'
#
loop_
_entity.id
_entity.type
_entity.pdbx_description
1 polymer ?
#
loop_
_entity_poly.entity_id
_entity_poly.type
_entity_poly.pdbx_seq_one_letter_code
_entity_poly.pdbx_strand_id
1 'polypeptide(L)'
;MLLSKARSPSQYQDGDGMSYSEKEAFKQLPEASSWPKLSGTGEYDHMELIDYIDGLFIDVPSIPDYWITARLNTAFKGHASIWYTEMK
;
A
#
# COMPACT_ATOMS: atom_id res chain seq x y z
N MET A 1 16.34 -22.03 -16.06
CA MET A 1 15.36 -20.99 -16.44
C MET A 1 14.06 -21.29 -15.70
N LEU A 2 13.83 -20.63 -14.55
CA LEU A 2 12.57 -20.72 -13.82
C LEU A 2 11.64 -19.66 -14.40
N LEU A 3 10.71 -20.09 -15.26
CA LEU A 3 9.62 -19.26 -15.74
C LEU A 3 8.83 -18.79 -14.52
N SER A 4 8.93 -17.49 -14.23
CA SER A 4 8.08 -16.73 -13.34
C SER A 4 6.62 -17.06 -13.68
N LYS A 5 6.00 -17.91 -12.85
CA LYS A 5 4.59 -18.27 -12.99
C LYS A 5 3.80 -17.01 -12.70
N ALA A 6 3.36 -16.33 -13.76
CA ALA A 6 2.40 -15.25 -13.66
C ALA A 6 1.22 -15.78 -12.85
N ARG A 7 1.07 -15.26 -11.61
CA ARG A 7 -0.01 -15.63 -10.71
C ARG A 7 -1.30 -15.20 -11.42
N SER A 8 -2.13 -16.17 -11.80
CA SER A 8 -3.37 -15.91 -12.51
C SER A 8 -4.20 -14.85 -11.76
N PRO A 9 -4.81 -13.86 -12.44
CA PRO A 9 -5.54 -12.75 -11.81
C PRO A 9 -6.84 -13.15 -11.07
N SER A 10 -7.06 -14.44 -10.83
CA SER A 10 -8.26 -14.96 -10.19
C SER A 10 -8.01 -15.22 -8.70
N GLN A 11 -8.65 -14.39 -7.87
CA GLN A 11 -8.88 -14.54 -6.43
C GLN A 11 -7.79 -13.89 -5.53
N TYR A 12 -8.08 -12.67 -5.08
CA TYR A 12 -7.39 -12.03 -3.96
C TYR A 12 -7.96 -12.59 -2.66
N GLN A 13 -7.13 -13.00 -1.71
CA GLN A 13 -7.58 -13.54 -0.43
C GLN A 13 -7.35 -12.54 0.70
N ASP A 14 -8.33 -12.41 1.59
CA ASP A 14 -8.17 -11.75 2.90
C ASP A 14 -7.56 -12.70 3.94
N GLY A 15 -7.35 -12.20 5.16
CA GLY A 15 -6.84 -13.01 6.28
C GLY A 15 -7.71 -14.21 6.67
N ASP A 16 -9.00 -14.19 6.33
CA ASP A 16 -9.97 -15.27 6.59
C ASP A 16 -10.09 -16.28 5.43
N GLY A 17 -9.34 -16.08 4.34
CA GLY A 17 -9.31 -16.96 3.18
C GLY A 17 -10.45 -16.77 2.19
N MET A 18 -11.23 -15.69 2.31
CA MET A 18 -12.28 -15.32 1.36
C MET A 18 -11.70 -14.72 0.09
N SER A 19 -12.19 -15.22 -1.04
CA SER A 19 -11.76 -14.79 -2.36
C SER A 19 -12.54 -13.56 -2.86
N TYR A 20 -11.82 -12.54 -3.30
CA TYR A 20 -12.33 -11.33 -3.89
C TYR A 20 -11.92 -11.20 -5.35
N SER A 21 -12.76 -10.55 -6.15
CA SER A 21 -12.32 -9.95 -7.41
C SER A 21 -11.35 -8.79 -7.14
N GLU A 22 -10.54 -8.43 -8.15
CA GLU A 22 -9.61 -7.30 -8.07
C GLU A 22 -10.29 -6.01 -7.57
N LYS A 23 -11.48 -5.73 -8.10
CA LYS A 23 -12.26 -4.54 -7.75
C LYS A 23 -12.76 -4.56 -6.31
N GLU A 24 -13.07 -5.73 -5.77
CA GLU A 24 -13.53 -5.89 -4.39
C GLU A 24 -12.36 -5.80 -3.41
N ALA A 25 -11.23 -6.43 -3.73
CA ALA A 25 -10.01 -6.32 -2.92
C ALA A 25 -9.52 -4.86 -2.85
N PHE A 26 -9.59 -4.11 -3.96
CA PHE A 26 -9.24 -2.69 -3.95
C PHE A 26 -10.15 -1.84 -3.06
N LYS A 27 -11.42 -2.25 -2.87
CA LYS A 27 -12.37 -1.56 -1.98
C LYS A 27 -12.12 -1.86 -0.50
N GLN A 28 -11.44 -2.96 -0.17
CA GLN A 28 -11.04 -3.26 1.20
C GLN A 28 -9.93 -2.33 1.70
N LEU A 29 -9.17 -1.71 0.79
CA LEU A 29 -8.16 -0.75 1.15
C LEU A 29 -8.78 0.55 1.71
N PRO A 30 -8.37 1.00 2.90
CA PRO A 30 -8.80 2.28 3.48
C PRO A 30 -8.57 3.45 2.52
N GLU A 31 -9.47 4.44 2.55
CA GLU A 31 -9.35 5.62 1.71
C GLU A 31 -7.97 6.26 1.83
N ALA A 32 -7.38 6.68 0.71
CA ALA A 32 -6.02 7.24 0.71
C ALA A 32 -5.89 8.54 1.56
N SER A 33 -7.03 9.19 1.84
CA SER A 33 -7.16 10.34 2.75
C SER A 33 -6.86 9.97 4.20
N SER A 34 -7.22 8.75 4.65
CA SER A 34 -7.09 8.29 6.05
C SER A 34 -5.69 7.80 6.40
N TRP A 35 -4.80 7.69 5.41
CA TRP A 35 -3.45 7.19 5.62
C TRP A 35 -2.64 8.20 6.45
N PRO A 36 -1.78 7.71 7.38
CA PRO A 36 -0.84 8.54 8.11
C PRO A 36 -0.04 9.44 7.18
N LYS A 37 0.23 10.66 7.62
CA LYS A 37 0.92 11.66 6.79
C LYS A 37 2.39 11.70 7.17
N LEU A 38 3.25 11.51 6.19
CA LEU A 38 4.69 11.61 6.35
C LEU A 38 5.15 12.99 5.86
N SER A 39 5.71 13.79 6.76
CA SER A 39 6.28 15.10 6.44
C SER A 39 7.77 15.02 6.08
N GLY A 40 8.47 14.03 6.64
CA GLY A 40 9.91 13.85 6.49
C GLY A 40 10.75 14.82 7.33
N THR A 41 10.15 15.54 8.27
CA THR A 41 10.84 16.54 9.10
C THR A 41 11.02 16.15 10.58
N GLY A 42 10.38 15.07 11.03
CA GLY A 42 10.45 14.61 12.42
C GLY A 42 11.26 13.32 12.60
N GLU A 43 11.85 13.15 13.79
CA GLU A 43 12.43 11.87 14.19
C GLU A 43 11.30 10.83 14.31
N TYR A 44 11.43 9.69 13.62
CA TYR A 44 10.43 8.61 13.58
C TYR A 44 9.07 8.94 12.93
N ASP A 45 8.93 10.07 12.23
CA ASP A 45 7.70 10.45 11.49
C ASP A 45 7.29 9.41 10.41
N HIS A 46 8.22 8.54 10.02
CA HIS A 46 7.99 7.45 9.07
C HIS A 46 7.45 6.17 9.71
N MET A 47 7.66 5.94 11.01
CA MET A 47 7.31 4.68 11.67
C MET A 47 5.80 4.44 11.63
N GLU A 48 5.00 5.47 11.89
CA GLU A 48 3.54 5.37 11.85
C GLU A 48 3.02 4.97 10.46
N LEU A 49 3.64 5.48 9.38
CA LEU A 49 3.27 5.13 8.02
C LEU A 49 3.71 3.70 7.66
N ILE A 50 4.90 3.27 8.11
CA ILE A 50 5.41 1.92 7.86
C ILE A 50 4.55 0.88 8.59
N ASP A 51 4.33 1.07 9.89
CA ASP A 51 3.52 0.16 10.71
C ASP A 51 2.09 0.06 10.15
N TYR A 52 1.54 1.16 9.65
CA TYR A 52 0.24 1.17 8.98
C TYR A 52 0.23 0.34 7.70
N ILE A 53 1.25 0.47 6.85
CA ILE A 53 1.36 -0.31 5.60
C ILE A 53 1.57 -1.79 5.90
N ASP A 54 2.39 -2.13 6.90
CA ASP A 54 2.61 -3.51 7.33
C ASP A 54 1.30 -4.13 7.84
N GLY A 55 0.48 -3.37 8.58
CA GLY A 55 -0.87 -3.77 8.97
C GLY A 55 -1.77 -4.08 7.77
N LEU A 56 -1.74 -3.26 6.72
CA LEU A 56 -2.53 -3.51 5.50
C LEU A 56 -2.16 -4.84 4.83
N PHE A 57 -0.88 -5.19 4.79
CA PHE A 57 -0.43 -6.47 4.22
C PHE A 57 -0.84 -7.67 5.08
N ILE A 58 -1.03 -7.49 6.38
CA ILE A 58 -1.55 -8.52 7.27
C ILE A 58 -3.06 -8.69 7.04
N ASP A 59 -3.81 -7.59 6.99
CA ASP A 59 -5.27 -7.60 6.85
C ASP A 59 -5.70 -8.12 5.47
N VAL A 60 -4.92 -7.80 4.43
CA VAL A 60 -5.20 -8.24 3.06
C VAL A 60 -3.90 -8.80 2.44
N PRO A 61 -3.58 -10.07 2.71
CA PRO A 61 -2.33 -10.73 2.31
C PRO A 61 -2.07 -10.77 0.80
N SER A 62 -3.09 -10.50 -0.01
CA SER A 62 -3.02 -10.51 -1.46
C SER A 62 -2.93 -9.12 -2.09
N ILE A 63 -2.80 -8.03 -1.33
CA ILE A 63 -2.65 -6.69 -1.91
C ILE A 63 -1.39 -6.64 -2.80
N PRO A 64 -1.52 -6.19 -4.06
CA PRO A 64 -0.36 -5.86 -4.87
C PRO A 64 0.32 -4.57 -4.44
N ASP A 65 1.66 -4.56 -4.46
CA ASP A 65 2.49 -3.39 -4.17
C ASP A 65 2.13 -2.16 -5.02
N TYR A 66 1.67 -2.35 -6.27
CA TYR A 66 1.29 -1.25 -7.15
C TYR A 66 0.07 -0.45 -6.64
N TRP A 67 -0.80 -1.04 -5.81
CA TRP A 67 -1.91 -0.31 -5.19
C TRP A 67 -1.46 0.57 -4.04
N ILE A 68 -0.54 0.06 -3.21
CA ILE A 68 0.06 0.81 -2.10
C ILE A 68 0.86 1.99 -2.67
N THR A 69 1.76 1.72 -3.62
CA THR A 69 2.60 2.75 -4.24
C THR A 69 1.82 3.82 -4.98
N ALA A 70 0.67 3.48 -5.58
CA ALA A 70 -0.24 4.46 -6.19
C ALA A 70 -0.85 5.43 -5.15
N ARG A 71 -1.07 4.97 -3.90
CA ARG A 71 -1.63 5.77 -2.80
C ARG A 71 -0.57 6.50 -1.97
N LEU A 72 0.70 6.09 -2.03
CA LEU A 72 1.79 6.73 -1.27
C LEU A 72 1.91 8.24 -1.52
N ASN A 73 1.64 8.71 -2.75
CA ASN A 73 1.71 10.13 -3.06
C ASN A 73 0.80 10.97 -2.15
N THR A 74 -0.40 10.46 -1.83
CA THR A 74 -1.35 11.19 -0.97
C THR A 74 -1.00 11.13 0.51
N ALA A 75 -0.09 10.23 0.92
CA ALA A 75 0.42 10.14 2.27
C ALA A 75 1.57 11.13 2.53
N PHE A 76 2.30 11.55 1.49
CA PHE A 76 3.43 12.46 1.64
C PHE A 76 3.00 13.92 1.71
N LYS A 77 3.65 14.67 2.60
CA LYS A 77 3.49 16.12 2.77
C LYS A 77 4.86 16.78 2.93
N GLY A 78 4.93 18.09 2.72
CA GLY A 78 6.16 18.86 2.94
C GLY A 78 7.36 18.30 2.17
N HIS A 79 8.48 18.07 2.87
CA HIS A 79 9.73 17.60 2.27
C HIS A 79 9.62 16.20 1.65
N ALA A 80 8.85 15.30 2.27
CA ALA A 80 8.62 13.96 1.72
C ALA A 80 7.86 14.01 0.39
N SER A 81 6.91 14.93 0.26
CA SER A 81 6.17 15.12 -1.01
C SER A 81 7.09 15.63 -2.11
N ILE A 82 7.89 16.67 -1.82
CA ILE A 82 8.87 17.24 -2.76
C ILE A 82 9.85 16.17 -3.23
N TRP A 83 10.43 15.40 -2.30
CA TRP A 83 11.33 14.30 -2.62
C TRP A 83 10.66 13.27 -3.56
N TYR A 84 9.44 12.85 -3.23
CA TYR A 84 8.74 11.84 -4.02
C TYR A 84 8.31 12.31 -5.42
N THR A 85 8.10 13.62 -5.61
CA THR A 85 7.71 14.18 -6.91
C THR A 85 8.89 14.62 -7.76
N GLU A 86 9.95 15.13 -7.14
CA GLU A 86 11.08 15.75 -7.84
C GLU A 86 12.31 14.85 -7.95
N MET A 87 12.44 13.83 -7.09
CA MET A 87 13.58 12.90 -7.09
C MET A 87 13.21 11.46 -7.49
N LYS A 88 11.99 11.23 -7.97
CA LYS A 88 11.49 9.93 -8.44
C LYS A 88 11.73 9.71 -9.93
#